data_AF-A0A321LU01-F1
#
_entry.id   AF-A0A321LU01-F1
#
_cell.length_a   1.000
_cell.length_b   1.000
_cell.length_c   1.000
_cell.angle_alpha   90.00
_cell.angle_beta   90.00
_cell.angle_gamma   90.00
#
_symmetry.space_group_name_H-M   'P 1'
#
loop_
_entity.id
_entity.type
_entity.pdbx_description
1 polymer ?
#
loop_
_entity_poly.entity_id
_entity_poly.type
_entity_poly.pdbx_seq_one_letter_code
_entity_poly.pdbx_strand_id
1 'polypeptide(L)'
;MKRQSNPPKDNTPAQAFGQVLRTLREAANMSQEKLADKAGYNRTFIGLLERGRRNPTLPTIIDLAHSFNLQAAQLVRKVETLQRRGIFAR
;
A
#
# COMPACT_ATOMS: atom_id res chain seq x y z
N MET A 1 20.67 -30.40 0.54
CA MET A 1 20.43 -28.97 0.23
C MET A 1 18.95 -28.68 0.41
N LYS A 2 18.55 -28.04 1.52
CA LYS A 2 17.13 -27.76 1.81
C LYS A 2 16.68 -26.58 0.94
N ARG A 3 15.72 -26.81 0.04
CA ARG A 3 14.99 -25.73 -0.64
C ARG A 3 14.33 -24.88 0.44
N GLN A 4 14.83 -23.66 0.66
CA GLN A 4 14.16 -22.67 1.49
C GLN A 4 12.79 -22.43 0.85
N SER A 5 11.72 -22.78 1.58
CA SER A 5 10.37 -22.41 1.21
C SER A 5 10.28 -20.89 1.34
N ASN A 6 10.29 -20.19 0.20
CA ASN A 6 9.95 -18.77 0.17
C ASN A 6 8.61 -18.57 0.91
N PRO A 7 8.49 -17.57 1.80
CA PRO A 7 7.20 -17.24 2.37
C PRO A 7 6.20 -16.90 1.24
N PRO A 8 4.88 -17.08 1.45
CA PRO A 8 3.89 -16.76 0.43
C PRO A 8 4.14 -15.35 -0.07
N LYS A 9 4.04 -15.19 -1.38
CA LYS A 9 4.50 -14.02 -2.12
C LYS A 9 3.78 -12.72 -1.74
N ASP A 10 2.85 -12.70 -0.79
CA ASP A 10 1.82 -11.67 -0.59
C ASP A 10 1.92 -10.89 0.74
N ASN A 11 2.95 -11.11 1.56
CA ASN A 11 3.07 -10.52 2.91
C ASN A 11 4.17 -9.45 3.06
N THR A 12 4.79 -9.00 1.98
CA THR A 12 5.80 -7.94 2.07
C THR A 12 5.16 -6.60 2.47
N PRO A 13 5.90 -5.71 3.17
CA PRO A 13 5.38 -4.38 3.49
C PRO A 13 4.90 -3.60 2.26
N ALA A 14 5.58 -3.79 1.11
CA ALA A 14 5.21 -3.16 -0.16
C ALA A 14 3.83 -3.61 -0.67
N GLN A 15 3.54 -4.90 -0.58
CA GLN A 15 2.27 -5.46 -1.03
C GLN A 15 1.14 -5.11 -0.07
N ALA A 16 1.39 -5.19 1.23
CA ALA A 16 0.43 -4.75 2.23
C ALA A 16 0.12 -3.25 2.07
N PHE A 17 1.14 -2.42 1.83
CA PHE A 17 0.94 -1.01 1.49
C PHE A 17 0.10 -0.84 0.23
N GLY A 18 0.44 -1.55 -0.85
CA GLY A 18 -0.30 -1.48 -2.11
C GLY A 18 -1.78 -1.85 -1.96
N GLN A 19 -2.07 -2.89 -1.19
CA GLN A 19 -3.44 -3.33 -0.92
C GLN A 19 -4.20 -2.31 -0.06
N VAL A 20 -3.59 -1.78 1.00
CA VAL A 20 -4.21 -0.72 1.81
C VAL A 20 -4.47 0.54 0.96
N LEU A 21 -3.52 0.95 0.13
CA LEU A 21 -3.67 2.10 -0.75
C LEU A 21 -4.83 1.91 -1.72
N ARG A 22 -4.91 0.73 -2.35
CA ARG A 22 -6.00 0.37 -3.26
C ARG A 22 -7.36 0.38 -2.55
N THR A 23 -7.45 -0.19 -1.35
CA THR A 23 -8.69 -0.19 -0.56
C THR A 23 -9.14 1.23 -0.22
N LEU A 24 -8.22 2.10 0.20
CA LEU A 24 -8.55 3.51 0.48
C LEU A 24 -9.01 4.24 -0.79
N ARG A 25 -8.35 4.00 -1.92
CA ARG A 25 -8.71 4.59 -3.22
C ARG A 25 -10.12 4.18 -3.66
N GLU A 26 -10.42 2.88 -3.59
CA GLU A 26 -11.72 2.33 -3.97
C GLU A 26 -12.84 2.83 -3.04
N ALA A 27 -12.60 2.88 -1.72
CA ALA A 27 -13.55 3.45 -0.76
C ALA A 27 -13.83 4.95 -1.01
N ALA A 28 -12.85 5.68 -1.54
CA ALA A 28 -13.00 7.08 -1.94
C ALA A 28 -13.59 7.28 -3.36
N ASN A 29 -13.99 6.19 -4.05
CA ASN A 29 -14.48 6.21 -5.43
C ASN A 29 -13.52 6.93 -6.40
N MET A 30 -12.21 6.71 -6.24
CA MET A 30 -11.19 7.32 -7.09
C MET A 30 -10.62 6.31 -8.10
N SER A 31 -10.38 6.76 -9.33
CA SER A 31 -9.50 6.06 -10.26
C SER A 31 -8.04 6.22 -9.83
N GLN A 32 -7.13 5.40 -10.36
CA GLN A 32 -5.69 5.57 -10.11
C GLN A 32 -5.19 6.95 -10.59
N GLU A 33 -5.72 7.46 -11.71
CA GLU A 33 -5.40 8.79 -12.23
C GLU A 33 -5.84 9.86 -11.22
N LYS A 34 -7.08 9.79 -10.73
CA LYS A 34 -7.62 10.76 -9.76
C LYS A 34 -6.84 10.78 -8.44
N LEU A 35 -6.38 9.62 -7.96
CA LEU A 35 -5.50 9.57 -6.78
C LEU A 35 -4.12 10.18 -7.09
N ALA A 36 -3.58 9.89 -8.26
CA ALA A 36 -2.29 10.41 -8.68
C ALA A 36 -2.32 11.95 -8.73
N ASP A 37 -3.33 12.54 -9.38
CA ASP A 37 -3.54 13.98 -9.44
C ASP A 37 -3.67 14.59 -8.04
N LYS A 38 -4.50 13.97 -7.19
CA LYS A 38 -4.74 14.46 -5.81
C LYS A 38 -3.48 14.43 -4.96
N ALA A 39 -2.60 13.46 -5.17
CA ALA A 39 -1.39 13.27 -4.37
C ALA A 39 -0.11 13.84 -5.03
N GLY A 40 -0.20 14.45 -6.21
CA GLY A 40 0.96 15.03 -6.90
C GLY A 40 1.89 13.99 -7.55
N TYR A 41 1.35 12.84 -7.98
CA TYR A 41 2.09 11.76 -8.62
C TYR A 41 1.54 11.44 -10.02
N ASN A 42 2.23 10.58 -10.77
CA ASN A 42 1.68 10.03 -12.01
C ASN A 42 0.92 8.71 -11.76
N ARG A 43 -0.09 8.43 -12.60
CA ARG A 43 -0.91 7.21 -12.50
C ARG A 43 -0.07 5.92 -12.49
N THR A 44 0.98 5.84 -13.31
CA THR A 44 1.84 4.65 -13.39
C THR A 44 2.52 4.34 -12.05
N PHE A 45 2.99 5.37 -11.34
CA PHE A 45 3.59 5.25 -10.02
C PHE A 45 2.57 4.75 -8.99
N ILE A 46 1.36 5.30 -8.97
CA ILE A 46 0.26 4.78 -8.13
C ILE A 46 -0.01 3.30 -8.44
N GLY A 47 -0.10 2.94 -9.73
CA GLY A 47 -0.30 1.55 -10.13
C GLY A 47 0.87 0.61 -9.75
N LEU A 48 2.11 1.11 -9.67
CA LEU A 48 3.25 0.33 -9.18
C LEU A 48 3.19 0.13 -7.67
N LEU A 49 2.79 1.16 -6.91
CA LEU A 49 2.58 1.07 -5.47
C LEU A 49 1.45 0.07 -5.14
N GLU A 50 0.29 0.18 -5.79
CA GLU A 50 -0.87 -0.70 -5.53
C GLU A 50 -0.56 -2.18 -5.79
N ARG A 51 0.34 -2.47 -6.74
CA ARG A 51 0.77 -3.85 -7.05
C ARG A 51 1.97 -4.30 -6.20
N GLY A 52 2.43 -3.50 -5.25
CA GLY A 52 3.61 -3.78 -4.42
C GLY A 52 4.91 -3.91 -5.23
N ARG A 53 4.97 -3.31 -6.43
CA ARG A 53 6.16 -3.34 -7.31
C ARG A 53 7.16 -2.24 -6.98
N ARG A 54 6.78 -1.30 -6.12
CA ARG A 54 7.64 -0.22 -5.62
C ARG A 54 7.38 0.00 -4.14
N ASN A 55 8.45 0.24 -3.40
CA ASN A 55 8.36 0.64 -2.00
C ASN A 55 8.05 2.14 -1.94
N PRO A 56 7.05 2.56 -1.15
CA PRO A 56 6.84 3.97 -0.90
C PRO A 56 8.00 4.51 -0.05
N THR A 57 8.44 5.74 -0.33
CA THR A 57 9.35 6.48 0.55
C THR A 57 8.55 7.18 1.64
N LEU A 58 9.23 7.70 2.67
CA LEU A 58 8.55 8.43 3.74
C LEU A 58 7.73 9.64 3.23
N PRO A 59 8.24 10.51 2.32
CA PRO A 59 7.41 11.55 1.70
C PRO A 59 6.16 11.00 1.01
N THR A 60 6.30 9.92 0.23
CA THR A 60 5.16 9.29 -0.45
C THR A 60 4.10 8.78 0.52
N ILE A 61 4.49 8.22 1.67
CA ILE A 61 3.54 7.80 2.70
C ILE A 61 2.78 9.00 3.26
N ILE A 62 3.48 10.11 3.53
CA ILE A 62 2.88 11.34 4.06
C ILE A 62 1.90 11.96 3.06
N ASP A 63 2.33 12.15 1.81
CA ASP A 63 1.51 12.75 0.76
C ASP A 63 0.24 11.94 0.48
N LEU A 64 0.38 10.62 0.37
CA LEU A 64 -0.76 9.74 0.14
C LEU A 64 -1.69 9.72 1.35
N ALA A 65 -1.18 9.72 2.58
CA ALA A 65 -2.03 9.81 3.77
C ALA A 65 -2.85 11.12 3.77
N HIS A 66 -2.21 12.25 3.48
CA HIS A 66 -2.90 13.55 3.37
C HIS A 66 -3.96 13.56 2.26
N SER A 67 -3.72 12.87 1.14
CA SER A 67 -4.73 12.73 0.07
C SER A 67 -6.03 12.04 0.54
N PHE A 68 -5.99 11.30 1.65
CA PHE A 68 -7.15 10.69 2.30
C PHE A 68 -7.58 11.38 3.60
N ASN A 69 -7.04 12.56 3.92
CA ASN A 69 -7.21 13.25 5.21
C ASN A 69 -6.81 12.37 6.41
N LEU A 70 -5.74 11.59 6.26
CA LEU A 70 -5.17 10.73 7.29
C LEU A 70 -3.80 11.23 7.71
N GLN A 71 -3.42 10.92 8.95
CA GLN A 71 -2.03 10.99 9.38
C GLN A 71 -1.26 9.78 8.82
N ALA A 72 0.03 9.97 8.49
CA ALA A 72 0.89 8.89 8.03
C ALA A 72 0.90 7.66 8.98
N ALA A 73 0.87 7.89 10.30
CA ALA A 73 0.82 6.83 11.30
C ALA A 73 -0.46 5.97 11.18
N GLN A 74 -1.60 6.55 10.79
CA GLN A 74 -2.84 5.80 10.57
C GLN A 74 -2.74 4.92 9.33
N LEU A 75 -2.11 5.41 8.26
CA LEU A 75 -1.84 4.63 7.05
C LEU A 75 -0.91 3.45 7.35
N VAL A 76 0.20 3.70 8.05
CA VAL A 76 1.16 2.65 8.47
C VAL A 76 0.49 1.61 9.38
N ARG A 77 -0.34 2.03 10.35
CA ARG A 77 -1.08 1.10 11.21
C ARG A 77 -2.00 0.16 10.43
N LYS A 78 -2.65 0.65 9.37
CA LYS A 78 -3.47 -0.20 8.48
C LYS A 78 -2.62 -1.25 7.78
N VAL A 79 -1.42 -0.89 7.33
CA VAL A 79 -0.45 -1.81 6.71
C VAL A 79 -0.02 -2.89 7.70
N GLU A 80 0.41 -2.52 8.90
CA GLU A 80 0.79 -3.48 9.95
C GLU A 80 -0.35 -4.43 10.32
N THR A 81 -1.58 -3.89 10.41
CA THR A 81 -2.78 -4.70 10.72
C THR A 81 -3.02 -5.76 9.66
N LEU A 82 -2.88 -5.40 8.37
CA LEU A 82 -3.04 -6.33 7.27
C LEU A 82 -1.95 -7.42 7.29
N GLN A 83 -0.69 -7.04 7.56
CA GLN A 83 0.41 -8.00 7.68
C GLN A 83 0.18 -8.99 8.83
N ARG A 84 -0.32 -8.54 9.99
CA ARG A 84 -0.65 -9.44 11.11
C ARG A 84 -1.76 -10.44 10.74
N ARG A 85 -2.81 -9.99 10.05
CA ARG A 85 -3.90 -10.89 9.61
C ARG A 85 -3.39 -12.00 8.70
N GLY A 86 -2.47 -11.70 7.77
CA GLY A 86 -1.86 -12.71 6.91
C GLY A 86 -0.92 -13.70 7.63
N ILE A 87 -0.47 -13.38 8.85
CA ILE A 87 0.36 -14.28 9.67
C ILE A 87 -0.52 -15.27 10.45
N PHE A 88 -1.66 -14.83 10.97
CA PHE A 88 -2.54 -15.64 11.84
C PHE A 88 -3.72 -16.30 11.11
N ALA A 89 -3.95 -16.03 9.82
CA ALA A 89 -5.00 -16.67 9.01
C ALA A 89 -4.58 -18.06 8.45
N ARG A 90 -3.75 -18.81 9.18
CA ARG A 90 -3.30 -20.16 8.80
C ARG A 90 -3.80 -21.20 9.79
#